data_AF-A0A968XN51-F1
#
_entry.id   AF-A0A968XN51-F1
#
_cell.length_a   1.000
_cell.length_b   1.000
_cell.length_c   1.000
_cell.angle_alpha   90.00
_cell.angle_beta   90.00
_cell.angle_gamma   90.00
#
_symmetry.space_group_name_H-M   'P 1'
#
loop_
_entity.id
_entity.type
_entity.pdbx_description
1 polymer ?
#
loop_
_entity_poly.entity_id
_entity_poly.type
_entity_poly.pdbx_seq_one_letter_code
_entity_poly.pdbx_strand_id
1 'polypeptide(L)'
;MILTDEARPPDSLERYDSLDFLRGCAVMGILAMNITAFAMPETAYINPAAYGGADSGNIAAWLFGFLFFDGKMRGLFSLLFGASMMVIIIRATNRGEDAGKGHFTRMLWLVLFGLAHFFLIWWGDILFRYAATGAAAYLFHHCHHAN
;
A
#
# COMPACT_ATOMS: atom_id res chain seq x y z
N MET A 1 -9.94 -30.19 41.86
CA MET A 1 -9.12 -30.79 40.80
C MET A 1 -9.58 -30.16 39.49
N ILE A 2 -8.98 -29.02 39.15
CA ILE A 2 -9.32 -28.21 37.98
C ILE A 2 -8.60 -28.88 36.80
N LEU A 3 -9.36 -29.43 35.86
CA LEU A 3 -8.81 -30.11 34.69
C LEU A 3 -8.42 -29.05 33.64
N THR A 4 -7.12 -29.04 33.36
CA THR A 4 -6.47 -28.85 32.05
C THR A 4 -6.88 -27.63 31.22
N ASP A 5 -6.05 -26.60 31.31
CA ASP A 5 -5.32 -26.02 30.17
C ASP A 5 -5.95 -26.33 28.79
N GLU A 6 -6.91 -25.48 28.40
CA GLU A 6 -7.33 -25.36 27.00
C GLU A 6 -6.10 -24.88 26.21
N ALA A 7 -5.38 -25.83 25.61
CA ALA A 7 -4.28 -25.60 24.71
C ALA A 7 -4.74 -24.69 23.56
N ARG A 8 -4.60 -23.37 23.75
CA ARG A 8 -4.75 -22.40 22.66
C ARG A 8 -3.70 -22.76 21.62
N PRO A 9 -4.08 -23.08 20.37
CA PRO A 9 -3.11 -23.35 19.33
C PRO A 9 -2.16 -22.15 19.22
N PRO A 10 -0.85 -22.37 19.01
CA PRO A 10 0.13 -21.28 18.98
C PRO A 10 -0.26 -20.28 17.88
N ASP A 11 -0.69 -19.09 18.30
CA ASP A 11 -0.94 -17.90 17.51
C ASP A 11 -1.59 -18.15 16.14
N SER A 12 -2.91 -18.35 16.15
CA SER A 12 -3.72 -17.94 15.01
C SER A 12 -3.46 -16.45 14.80
N LEU A 13 -2.57 -16.13 13.85
CA LEU A 13 -2.33 -14.82 13.27
C LEU A 13 -3.53 -13.92 13.51
N GLU A 14 -3.43 -12.99 14.46
CA GLU A 14 -4.50 -12.03 14.74
C GLU A 14 -4.60 -11.12 13.52
N ARG A 15 -5.29 -11.62 12.49
CA ARG A 15 -5.34 -10.99 11.18
C ARG A 15 -6.37 -9.89 11.30
N TYR A 16 -5.94 -8.67 11.04
CA TYR A 16 -6.85 -7.53 11.03
C TYR A 16 -7.62 -7.57 9.71
N ASP A 17 -8.73 -8.32 9.70
CA ASP A 17 -9.55 -8.49 8.49
C ASP A 17 -10.02 -7.15 7.92
N SER A 18 -10.26 -6.15 8.79
CA SER A 18 -10.56 -4.77 8.39
C SER A 18 -9.40 -4.09 7.64
N LEU A 19 -8.16 -4.34 8.05
CA LEU A 19 -6.97 -3.78 7.43
C LEU A 19 -6.69 -4.43 6.07
N ASP A 20 -6.90 -5.74 5.97
CA ASP A 20 -6.76 -6.46 4.71
C ASP A 20 -7.86 -6.08 3.71
N PHE A 21 -9.10 -5.93 4.16
CA PHE A 21 -10.21 -5.43 3.34
C PHE A 21 -9.92 -4.03 2.80
N LEU A 22 -9.51 -3.12 3.67
CA LEU A 22 -9.25 -1.73 3.31
C LEU A 22 -8.05 -1.61 2.36
N ARG A 23 -7.04 -2.49 2.48
CA ARG A 23 -5.94 -2.60 1.52
C ARG A 23 -6.45 -3.04 0.14
N GLY A 24 -7.32 -4.04 0.11
CA GLY A 24 -7.98 -4.49 -1.13
C GLY A 24 -8.73 -3.36 -1.82
N CYS A 25 -9.56 -2.63 -1.08
CA CYS A 25 -10.28 -1.46 -1.60
C CYS A 25 -9.33 -0.39 -2.17
N ALA A 26 -8.23 -0.11 -1.46
CA ALA A 26 -7.23 0.85 -1.92
C ALA A 26 -6.61 0.43 -3.26
N VAL A 27 -6.22 -0.85 -3.38
CA VAL A 27 -5.61 -1.40 -4.59
C VAL A 27 -6.60 -1.38 -5.76
N MET A 28 -7.88 -1.71 -5.53
CA MET A 28 -8.92 -1.63 -6.57
C MET A 28 -9.14 -0.19 -7.04
N GLY A 29 -9.10 0.77 -6.13
CA GLY A 29 -9.20 2.19 -6.49
C GLY A 29 -8.00 2.71 -7.28
N ILE A 30 -6.79 2.28 -6.93
CA ILE A 30 -5.57 2.56 -7.71
C ILE A 30 -5.67 1.94 -9.11
N LEU A 31 -6.14 0.69 -9.20
CA LEU A 31 -6.35 0.00 -10.46
C LEU A 31 -7.33 0.76 -11.37
N ALA A 32 -8.45 1.24 -10.83
CA ALA A 32 -9.44 1.99 -11.59
C ALA A 32 -8.83 3.22 -12.28
N MET A 33 -7.97 3.98 -11.59
CA MET A 33 -7.29 5.14 -12.17
C MET A 33 -6.18 4.75 -13.15
N ASN A 34 -5.47 3.65 -12.89
CA ASN A 34 -4.46 3.14 -13.81
C ASN A 34 -5.07 2.67 -15.14
N ILE A 35 -6.28 2.08 -15.14
CA ILE A 35 -6.98 1.72 -16.38
C ILE A 35 -7.16 2.94 -17.28
N THR A 36 -7.62 4.07 -16.72
CA THR A 36 -7.75 5.32 -17.48
C THR A 36 -6.40 5.82 -17.99
N ALA A 37 -5.36 5.75 -17.16
CA ALA A 37 -4.01 6.18 -17.53
C ALA A 37 -3.36 5.32 -18.63
N PHE A 38 -3.70 4.03 -18.73
CA PHE A 38 -3.24 3.15 -19.81
C PHE A 38 -4.12 3.22 -21.07
N ALA A 39 -5.40 3.53 -20.92
CA ALA A 39 -6.35 3.58 -22.03
C ALA A 39 -6.31 4.91 -22.80
N MET A 40 -5.86 6.01 -22.18
CA MET A 40 -5.92 7.35 -22.76
C MET A 40 -4.58 8.09 -22.66
N PRO A 41 -4.34 9.11 -23.50
CA PRO A 41 -3.17 9.98 -23.38
C PRO A 41 -3.15 10.70 -22.02
N GLU A 42 -1.96 11.00 -21.49
CA GLU A 42 -1.79 11.66 -20.19
C GLU A 42 -2.54 13.01 -20.09
N THR A 43 -2.67 13.73 -21.20
CA THR A 43 -3.45 14.97 -21.29
C THR A 43 -4.94 14.77 -21.02
N ALA A 44 -5.49 13.59 -21.33
CA ALA A 44 -6.87 13.21 -21.06
C ALA A 44 -7.12 12.95 -19.57
N TYR A 45 -6.07 12.63 -18.81
CA TYR A 45 -6.16 12.42 -17.37
C TYR A 45 -6.48 13.74 -16.63
N ILE A 46 -5.91 14.85 -17.11
CA ILE A 46 -6.09 16.19 -16.53
C ILE A 46 -7.27 16.91 -17.19
N ASN A 47 -7.47 16.70 -18.48
CA ASN A 47 -8.51 17.35 -19.25
C ASN A 47 -9.28 16.33 -20.12
N PRO A 48 -10.52 15.94 -19.75
CA PRO A 48 -11.28 14.97 -20.52
C PRO A 48 -11.61 15.44 -21.94
N ALA A 49 -11.64 16.76 -22.20
CA ALA A 49 -11.85 17.30 -23.54
C ALA A 49 -10.64 17.09 -24.48
N ALA A 50 -9.46 16.78 -23.95
CA ALA A 50 -8.25 16.53 -24.75
C ALA A 50 -8.30 15.24 -25.57
N TYR A 51 -9.23 14.33 -25.25
CA TYR A 51 -9.42 13.06 -25.97
C TYR A 51 -10.91 12.77 -26.25
N GLY A 52 -11.64 13.78 -26.73
CA GLY A 52 -13.01 13.61 -27.18
C GLY A 52 -14.06 13.38 -26.07
N GLY A 53 -13.67 13.49 -24.79
CA GLY A 53 -14.53 13.30 -23.63
C GLY A 53 -15.38 14.52 -23.24
N ALA A 54 -15.73 15.39 -24.20
CA ALA A 54 -16.53 16.60 -23.94
C ALA A 54 -18.03 16.30 -23.69
N ASP A 55 -18.44 15.04 -23.83
CA ASP A 55 -19.82 14.62 -23.58
C ASP A 55 -20.12 14.53 -22.07
N SER A 56 -21.35 14.87 -21.69
CA SER A 56 -21.77 15.02 -20.28
C SER A 56 -21.54 13.75 -19.44
N GLY A 57 -21.76 12.57 -20.01
CA GLY A 57 -21.51 11.28 -19.35
C GLY A 57 -20.03 11.00 -19.10
N ASN A 58 -19.16 11.36 -20.04
CA ASN A 58 -17.71 11.18 -19.91
C ASN A 58 -17.12 12.14 -18.87
N ILE A 59 -17.62 13.38 -18.84
CA ILE A 59 -17.25 14.36 -17.81
C ILE A 59 -17.68 13.88 -16.43
N ALA A 60 -18.91 13.34 -16.29
CA ALA A 60 -19.40 12.82 -15.02
C ALA A 60 -18.55 11.62 -14.52
N ALA A 61 -18.21 10.68 -15.40
CA ALA A 61 -17.34 9.55 -15.08
C ALA A 61 -15.92 10.00 -14.69
N TRP A 62 -15.34 10.95 -15.44
CA TRP A 62 -14.04 11.54 -15.13
C TRP A 62 -14.07 12.24 -13.77
N LEU A 63 -15.08 13.07 -13.50
CA LEU A 63 -15.22 13.80 -12.25
C LEU A 63 -15.39 12.85 -11.06
N PHE A 64 -16.15 11.77 -11.22
CA PHE A 64 -16.29 10.73 -10.20
C PHE A 64 -14.95 10.04 -9.91
N GLY A 65 -14.23 9.64 -10.96
CA GLY A 65 -12.88 9.08 -10.86
C GLY A 65 -11.92 10.00 -10.09
N PHE A 66 -11.88 11.26 -10.51
CA PHE A 66 -11.04 12.29 -9.94
C PHE A 66 -11.36 12.60 -8.47
N LEU A 67 -12.65 12.70 -8.12
CA LEU A 67 -13.06 13.09 -6.78
C LEU A 67 -12.85 11.97 -5.75
N PHE A 68 -13.16 10.73 -6.12
CA PHE A 68 -13.18 9.60 -5.19
C PHE A 68 -11.90 8.77 -5.18
N PHE A 69 -11.23 8.63 -6.32
CA PHE A 69 -10.10 7.69 -6.44
C PHE A 69 -8.77 8.40 -6.61
N ASP A 70 -8.70 9.44 -7.44
CA ASP A 70 -7.43 10.06 -7.79
C ASP A 70 -6.72 10.62 -6.54
N GLY A 71 -5.49 10.12 -6.33
CA GLY A 71 -4.65 10.42 -5.17
C GLY A 71 -5.15 9.83 -3.84
N LYS A 72 -6.46 9.79 -3.58
CA LYS A 72 -7.03 9.33 -2.30
C LYS A 72 -6.72 7.88 -2.00
N MET A 73 -6.84 7.01 -3.00
CA MET A 73 -6.58 5.58 -2.85
C MET A 73 -5.09 5.28 -2.63
N ARG A 74 -4.22 6.06 -3.29
CA ARG A 74 -2.77 6.03 -3.03
C ARG A 74 -2.46 6.48 -1.60
N GLY A 75 -3.07 7.59 -1.15
CA GLY A 75 -2.91 8.08 0.22
C GLY A 75 -3.37 7.07 1.28
N LEU A 76 -4.53 6.44 1.05
CA LEU A 76 -5.07 5.41 1.92
C LEU A 76 -4.15 4.18 1.96
N PHE A 77 -3.69 3.71 0.80
CA PHE A 77 -2.70 2.62 0.74
C PHE A 77 -1.41 2.98 1.49
N SER A 78 -0.92 4.22 1.39
CA SER A 78 0.26 4.69 2.14
C SER A 78 0.08 4.62 3.66
N LEU A 79 -1.08 5.06 4.16
CA LEU A 79 -1.39 5.01 5.59
C LEU A 79 -1.43 3.57 6.09
N LEU A 80 -2.10 2.69 5.33
CA LEU A 80 -2.20 1.27 5.65
C LEU A 80 -0.84 0.58 5.60
N PHE A 81 0.02 0.95 4.65
CA PHE A 81 1.38 0.45 4.56
C PHE A 81 2.19 0.80 5.81
N GLY A 82 2.12 2.06 6.27
CA GLY A 82 2.74 2.49 7.52
C GLY A 82 2.20 1.76 8.75
N ALA A 83 0.88 1.61 8.86
CA ALA A 83 0.25 0.84 9.95
C ALA A 83 0.71 -0.63 9.95
N SER A 84 0.81 -1.24 8.77
CA SER A 84 1.28 -2.62 8.61
C SER A 84 2.72 -2.79 9.08
N MET A 85 3.57 -1.80 8.81
CA MET A 85 4.96 -1.78 9.27
C MET A 85 5.03 -1.75 10.81
N MET A 86 4.25 -0.90 11.48
CA MET A 86 4.20 -0.86 12.95
C MET A 86 3.73 -2.19 13.55
N VAL A 87 2.71 -2.81 12.95
CA VAL A 87 2.23 -4.13 13.40
C VAL A 87 3.35 -5.19 13.31
N ILE A 88 4.17 -5.17 12.26
CA ILE A 88 5.31 -6.09 12.11
C ILE A 88 6.35 -5.85 13.21
N ILE A 89 6.70 -4.59 13.46
CA ILE A 89 7.68 -4.22 14.48
C ILE A 89 7.22 -4.67 15.86
N ILE A 90 5.98 -4.31 16.24
CA ILE A 90 5.41 -4.67 17.55
C ILE A 90 5.38 -6.20 17.73
N ARG A 91 4.99 -6.94 16.70
CA ARG A 91 4.94 -8.41 16.76
C ARG A 91 6.31 -9.05 16.93
N ALA A 92 7.30 -8.58 16.18
CA ALA A 92 8.66 -9.07 16.30
C ALA A 92 9.23 -8.77 17.70
N THR A 93 9.02 -7.54 18.22
CA THR A 93 9.42 -7.17 19.59
C THR A 93 8.76 -8.06 20.64
N ASN A 94 7.45 -8.32 20.54
CA ASN A 94 6.72 -9.18 21.48
C ASN A 94 7.20 -10.64 21.46
N ARG A 95 7.77 -11.09 20.34
CA ARG A 95 8.32 -12.44 20.17
C ARG A 95 9.81 -12.53 20.47
N GLY A 96 10.47 -11.42 20.79
CA GLY A 96 11.94 -11.37 20.96
C GLY A 96 12.71 -11.58 19.65
N GLU A 97 12.06 -11.38 18.50
CA GLU A 97 12.65 -11.54 17.18
C GLU A 97 13.23 -10.21 16.66
N ASP A 98 14.17 -10.30 15.71
CA ASP A 98 14.74 -9.14 15.03
C ASP A 98 13.74 -8.52 14.05
N ALA A 99 13.04 -7.47 14.50
CA ALA A 99 12.09 -6.69 13.71
C ALA A 99 12.70 -6.13 12.41
N GLY A 100 13.99 -5.83 12.43
CA GLY A 100 14.72 -5.24 11.31
C GLY A 100 14.84 -6.22 10.15
N LYS A 101 15.24 -7.46 10.43
CA LYS A 101 15.34 -8.51 9.39
C LYS A 101 14.02 -8.73 8.67
N GLY A 102 12.91 -8.82 9.41
CA GLY A 102 11.58 -9.00 8.84
C GLY A 102 11.16 -7.81 7.96
N HIS A 103 11.35 -6.59 8.46
CA HIS A 103 11.00 -5.36 7.73
C HIS A 103 11.85 -5.16 6.47
N PHE A 104 13.17 -5.24 6.58
CA PHE A 104 14.09 -5.00 5.46
C PHE A 104 14.00 -6.07 4.38
N THR A 105 13.70 -7.34 4.73
CA THR A 105 13.46 -8.38 3.71
C THR A 105 12.27 -8.02 2.83
N ARG A 106 11.16 -7.57 3.43
CA ARG A 106 9.98 -7.12 2.68
C ARG A 106 10.30 -5.89 1.83
N MET A 107 11.12 -4.99 2.36
CA MET A 107 11.54 -3.81 1.64
C MET A 107 12.41 -4.10 0.42
N LEU A 108 13.31 -5.06 0.55
CA LEU A 108 14.12 -5.54 -0.56
C LEU A 108 13.22 -6.07 -1.68
N TRP A 109 12.22 -6.90 -1.35
CA TRP A 109 11.26 -7.37 -2.35
C TRP A 109 10.48 -6.23 -3.01
N LEU A 110 10.03 -5.24 -2.25
CA LEU A 110 9.34 -4.08 -2.81
C LEU A 110 10.25 -3.26 -3.74
N VAL A 111 11.53 -3.09 -3.41
CA VAL A 111 12.51 -2.46 -4.30
C VAL A 111 12.70 -3.27 -5.57
N LEU A 112 12.92 -4.59 -5.45
CA LEU A 112 13.16 -5.47 -6.60
C LEU A 112 11.97 -5.47 -7.56
N PHE A 113 10.75 -5.66 -7.03
CA PHE A 113 9.54 -5.62 -7.84
C PHE A 113 9.26 -4.22 -8.39
N GLY A 114 9.50 -3.17 -7.60
CA GLY A 114 9.31 -1.78 -8.06
C GLY A 114 10.27 -1.41 -9.19
N LEU A 115 11.54 -1.79 -9.09
CA LEU A 115 12.53 -1.59 -10.16
C LEU A 115 12.16 -2.40 -11.40
N ALA A 116 11.84 -3.69 -11.24
CA ALA A 116 11.42 -4.52 -12.36
C ALA A 116 10.19 -3.93 -13.06
N HIS A 117 9.19 -3.50 -12.29
CA HIS A 117 7.98 -2.86 -12.83
C HIS A 117 8.29 -1.54 -13.54
N PHE A 118 9.13 -0.68 -12.93
CA PHE A 118 9.52 0.60 -13.51
C PHE A 118 10.24 0.45 -14.86
N PHE A 119 11.19 -0.49 -14.96
CA PHE A 119 11.97 -0.70 -16.18
C PHE A 119 11.27 -1.54 -17.24
N LEU A 120 10.44 -2.52 -16.85
CA LEU A 120 9.85 -3.49 -17.79
C LEU A 120 8.41 -3.20 -18.17
N ILE A 121 7.64 -2.50 -17.32
CA ILE A 121 6.18 -2.37 -17.49
C ILE A 121 5.79 -0.90 -17.66
N TRP A 122 6.02 -0.05 -16.65
CA TRP A 122 5.50 1.31 -16.63
C TRP A 122 6.20 2.22 -15.62
N TRP A 123 6.41 3.49 -16.00
CA TRP A 123 7.13 4.50 -15.23
C TRP A 123 6.43 4.96 -13.94
N GLY A 124 5.13 4.66 -13.78
CA GLY A 124 4.36 5.07 -12.61
C GLY A 124 4.46 4.15 -11.39
N ASP A 125 5.60 3.48 -11.20
CA ASP A 125 5.81 2.57 -10.07
C ASP A 125 5.63 3.25 -8.71
N ILE A 126 4.80 2.66 -7.85
CA ILE A 126 4.58 3.11 -6.47
C ILE A 126 5.42 2.31 -5.47
N LEU A 127 5.81 1.07 -5.79
CA LEU A 127 6.44 0.13 -4.85
C LEU A 127 7.79 0.63 -4.36
N PHE A 128 8.62 1.14 -5.27
CA PHE A 128 9.93 1.68 -4.94
C PHE A 128 9.82 2.87 -3.96
N ARG A 129 8.84 3.76 -4.17
CA ARG A 129 8.59 4.90 -3.27
C ARG A 129 8.17 4.43 -1.88
N TYR A 130 7.30 3.42 -1.79
CA TYR A 130 6.94 2.80 -0.50
C TYR A 130 8.14 2.13 0.16
N ALA A 131 8.99 1.51 -0.65
CA ALA A 131 10.16 0.83 -0.14
C ALA A 131 11.17 1.79 0.50
N ALA A 132 11.46 2.90 -0.19
CA ALA A 132 12.33 3.96 0.31
C ALA A 132 11.75 4.61 1.58
N THR A 133 10.46 4.99 1.55
CA THR A 133 9.80 5.69 2.66
C THR A 133 9.68 4.82 3.91
N GLY A 134 9.31 3.55 3.78
CA GLY A 134 9.25 2.67 4.96
C GLY A 134 10.63 2.25 5.48
N ALA A 135 11.69 2.25 4.66
CA ALA A 135 13.06 2.03 5.14
C ALA A 135 13.50 3.23 5.99
N ALA A 136 13.26 4.44 5.49
CA ALA A 136 13.50 5.69 6.23
C ALA A 136 12.69 5.75 7.54
N ALA A 137 11.41 5.38 7.50
CA ALA A 137 10.56 5.37 8.69
C ALA A 137 11.03 4.36 9.74
N TYR A 138 11.54 3.18 9.34
CA TYR A 138 12.09 2.21 10.27
C TYR A 138 13.34 2.73 10.97
N LEU A 139 14.24 3.35 10.21
CA LEU A 139 15.44 3.98 10.75
C LEU A 139 15.09 5.06 11.77
N PHE A 140 14.10 5.91 11.46
CA PHE A 140 13.64 6.94 12.39
C PHE A 140 13.06 6.37 13.69
N HIS A 141 12.23 5.33 13.58
CA HIS A 141 11.70 4.62 14.75
C HIS A 141 12.83 4.02 15.60
N HIS A 142 13.83 3.39 14.97
CA HIS A 142 14.95 2.77 15.68
C HIS A 142 15.82 3.79 16.42
N CYS A 143 16.11 4.94 15.80
CA CYS A 143 16.89 6.02 16.44
C CYS A 143 16.18 6.62 17.66
N HIS A 144 14.85 6.74 17.63
CA HIS A 144 14.09 7.29 18.77
C HIS A 144 14.05 6.33 19.97
N HIS A 145 14.06 5.02 19.74
CA HIS A 145 14.03 4.01 20.81
C HIS A 145 15.42 3.63 21.34
N ALA A 146 16.50 4.10 20.71
CA ALA A 146 17.88 3.87 21.15
C ALA A 146 18.42 4.97 22.09
N ASN A 147 17.67 6.08 22.26
CA ASN A 147 17.93 7.16 23.22
C ASN A 147 17.01 7.04 24.43
#